data_AF-A0A4Y7NN59-F1
#
_entry.id   AF-A0A4Y7NN59-F1
#
_cell.length_a   1.000
_cell.length_b   1.000
_cell.length_c   1.000
_cell.angle_alpha   90.00
_cell.angle_beta   90.00
_cell.angle_gamma   90.00
#
_symmetry.space_group_name_H-M   'P 1'
#
loop_
_entity.id
_entity.type
_entity.pdbx_description
1 polymer ?
#
loop_
_entity_poly.entity_id
_entity_poly.type
_entity_poly.pdbx_seq_one_letter_code
_entity_poly.pdbx_strand_id
1 'polypeptide(L)'
;MTGTLDNRRLVIAREDEDNDRMKTFIFKGEGHTLGNALRTLILKNPDVIFCGYTIPHPSENKLHLRIETKEMSAVDALRGGLEDLYNMSEHILETFETAVADYKTSQMEQ
;
A
#
# COMPACT_ATOMS: atom_id res chain seq x y z
N MET A 1 8.52 33.25 -3.32
CA MET A 1 9.38 32.16 -2.81
C MET A 1 8.47 31.04 -2.30
N THR A 2 8.06 30.11 -3.16
CA THR A 2 7.19 28.96 -2.78
C THR A 2 7.58 27.78 -3.67
N GLY A 3 8.75 27.18 -3.42
CA GLY A 3 9.38 26.24 -4.36
C GLY A 3 9.84 24.93 -3.74
N THR A 4 9.18 24.41 -2.70
CA THR A 4 9.69 23.21 -1.97
C THR A 4 8.63 22.15 -1.63
N LEU A 5 7.35 22.33 -2.00
CA LEU A 5 6.29 21.36 -1.67
C LEU A 5 6.00 20.32 -2.77
N ASP A 6 6.54 20.46 -3.98
CA ASP A 6 6.07 19.66 -5.13
C ASP A 6 6.64 18.23 -5.21
N ASN A 7 7.63 17.86 -4.39
CA ASN A 7 8.30 16.55 -4.49
C ASN A 7 7.73 15.46 -3.56
N ARG A 8 6.59 15.69 -2.90
CA ARG A 8 5.95 14.67 -2.05
C ARG A 8 5.23 13.62 -2.90
N ARG A 9 5.67 12.36 -2.81
CA ARG A 9 5.03 11.21 -3.47
C ARG A 9 3.70 10.79 -2.84
N LEU A 10 3.48 11.12 -1.57
CA LEU A 10 2.23 10.86 -0.85
C LEU A 10 1.63 12.19 -0.39
N VAL A 11 0.36 12.41 -0.74
CA VAL A 11 -0.41 13.61 -0.37
C VAL A 11 -1.79 13.17 0.13
N ILE A 12 -2.34 13.88 1.12
CA ILE A 12 -3.71 13.65 1.59
C ILE A 12 -4.64 14.60 0.80
N ALA A 13 -5.63 14.05 0.09
CA ALA A 13 -6.49 14.80 -0.84
C ALA A 13 -7.52 15.68 -0.13
N ARG A 14 -7.98 15.23 1.05
CA ARG A 14 -8.96 15.92 1.88
C ARG A 14 -8.52 15.80 3.34
N GLU A 15 -8.20 16.95 3.92
CA GLU A 15 -8.09 17.12 5.36
C GLU A 15 -9.45 17.66 5.82
N ASP A 16 -10.44 16.78 5.97
CA ASP A 16 -11.56 17.11 6.84
C ASP A 16 -10.97 17.07 8.26
N GLU A 17 -10.70 18.24 8.86
CA GLU A 17 -10.00 18.37 10.16
C GLU A 17 -10.68 17.54 11.27
N ASP A 18 -11.99 17.28 11.13
CA ASP A 18 -12.79 16.58 12.13
C ASP A 18 -12.92 15.07 11.92
N ASN A 19 -12.44 14.50 10.79
CA ASN A 19 -12.58 13.07 10.51
C ASN A 19 -11.24 12.37 10.27
N ASP A 20 -10.70 11.79 11.36
CA ASP A 20 -9.47 11.00 11.29
C ASP A 20 -9.69 9.56 10.79
N ARG A 21 -10.94 9.10 10.78
CA ARG A 21 -11.33 7.73 10.42
C ARG A 21 -11.57 7.54 8.92
N MET A 22 -11.75 8.64 8.18
CA MET A 22 -11.96 8.60 6.74
C MET A 22 -11.02 9.56 6.03
N LYS A 23 -10.09 9.02 5.24
CA LYS A 23 -9.14 9.83 4.46
C LYS A 23 -8.93 9.28 3.06
N THR A 24 -8.61 10.18 2.14
CA THR A 24 -8.20 9.83 0.78
C THR A 24 -6.74 10.22 0.58
N PHE A 25 -5.92 9.23 0.27
CA PHE A 25 -4.49 9.34 0.02
C PHE A 25 -4.23 9.33 -1.48
N ILE A 26 -3.31 10.18 -1.94
CA ILE A 26 -2.87 10.27 -3.33
C ILE A 26 -1.40 9.87 -3.38
N PHE A 27 -1.12 8.77 -4.07
CA PHE A 27 0.23 8.34 -4.40
C PHE A 27 0.57 8.81 -5.81
N LYS A 28 1.53 9.73 -5.92
CA LYS A 28 2.09 10.20 -7.21
C LYS A 28 3.11 9.17 -7.71
N GLY A 29 3.01 8.80 -8.97
CA GLY A 29 3.91 7.84 -9.63
C GLY A 29 3.52 6.37 -9.44
N GLU A 30 2.42 6.10 -8.74
CA GLU A 30 1.94 4.75 -8.44
C GLU A 30 0.63 4.45 -9.16
N GLY A 31 0.30 3.16 -9.32
CA GLY A 31 -0.85 2.70 -10.09
C GLY A 31 -1.47 1.40 -9.55
N HIS A 32 -2.03 0.60 -10.46
CA HIS A 32 -2.81 -0.61 -10.11
C HIS A 32 -2.03 -1.64 -9.29
N THR A 33 -0.72 -1.78 -9.53
CA THR A 33 0.12 -2.76 -8.82
C THR A 33 0.10 -2.51 -7.31
N LEU A 34 0.55 -1.32 -6.88
CA LEU A 34 0.54 -0.93 -5.47
C LEU A 34 -0.89 -0.81 -4.94
N GLY A 35 -1.79 -0.20 -5.70
CA GLY A 35 -3.18 0.02 -5.30
C GLY A 35 -3.92 -1.27 -4.98
N ASN A 36 -3.81 -2.29 -5.85
CA ASN A 36 -4.49 -3.56 -5.64
C ASN A 36 -3.91 -4.35 -4.46
N ALA A 37 -2.59 -4.34 -4.31
CA ALA A 37 -1.90 -4.99 -3.20
C ALA A 37 -2.31 -4.39 -1.85
N LEU A 38 -2.19 -3.06 -1.72
CA LEU A 38 -2.59 -2.34 -0.50
C LEU A 38 -4.07 -2.49 -0.19
N ARG A 39 -4.94 -2.34 -1.18
CA ARG A 39 -6.39 -2.52 -0.99
C ARG A 39 -6.68 -3.89 -0.36
N THR A 40 -6.08 -4.94 -0.90
CA THR A 40 -6.34 -6.31 -0.47
C THR A 40 -5.87 -6.54 0.97
N LEU A 41 -4.70 -6.01 1.35
CA LEU A 41 -4.17 -6.18 2.69
C LEU A 41 -4.92 -5.33 3.72
N ILE A 42 -5.17 -4.07 3.42
CA ILE A 42 -5.90 -3.16 4.32
C ILE A 42 -7.31 -3.70 4.61
N LEU A 43 -7.99 -4.30 3.62
CA LEU A 43 -9.30 -4.93 3.83
C LEU A 43 -9.28 -6.18 4.72
N LYS A 44 -8.11 -6.77 5.00
CA LYS A 44 -8.00 -7.89 5.96
C LYS A 44 -8.12 -7.41 7.41
N ASN A 45 -7.86 -6.13 7.68
CA ASN A 45 -7.99 -5.57 9.02
C ASN A 45 -9.49 -5.43 9.38
N PRO A 46 -9.98 -6.07 10.46
CA PRO A 46 -11.39 -6.02 10.85
C PRO A 46 -11.89 -4.64 11.28
N ASP A 47 -10.98 -3.71 11.60
CA ASP A 47 -11.30 -2.33 11.96
C ASP A 47 -11.47 -1.41 10.75
N VAL A 48 -11.15 -1.90 9.54
CA VAL A 48 -11.40 -1.21 8.27
C VAL A 48 -12.81 -1.55 7.78
N ILE A 49 -13.61 -0.52 7.53
CA ILE A 49 -14.96 -0.63 6.96
C ILE A 49 -14.88 -0.65 5.43
N PHE A 50 -14.05 0.23 4.88
CA PHE A 50 -13.92 0.39 3.45
C PHE A 50 -12.48 0.72 3.07
N CYS A 51 -11.99 0.06 2.02
CA CYS A 51 -10.78 0.43 1.33
C CYS A 51 -10.96 0.20 -0.16
N GLY A 52 -10.71 1.26 -0.94
CA GLY A 52 -10.86 1.24 -2.39
C GLY A 52 -9.82 2.15 -3.03
N TYR A 53 -9.39 1.78 -4.23
CA TYR A 53 -8.49 2.60 -5.02
C TYR A 53 -9.06 2.90 -6.40
N THR A 54 -8.67 4.03 -6.96
CA THR A 54 -9.01 4.43 -8.32
C THR A 54 -7.84 5.17 -8.96
N ILE A 55 -7.72 5.04 -10.28
CA ILE A 55 -6.88 5.90 -11.10
C ILE A 55 -7.84 6.87 -11.80
N PRO A 56 -7.81 8.18 -11.46
CA PRO A 56 -8.80 9.12 -11.95
C PRO A 56 -8.78 9.25 -13.48
N HIS A 57 -7.59 9.09 -14.09
CA HIS A 57 -7.43 9.12 -15.53
C HIS A 57 -6.23 8.24 -15.95
N PRO A 58 -6.34 7.39 -16.99
CA PRO A 58 -5.24 6.48 -17.40
C PRO A 58 -3.93 7.19 -17.79
N SER A 59 -4.00 8.43 -18.24
CA SER A 59 -2.81 9.24 -18.58
C SER A 59 -2.16 9.92 -17.38
N GLU A 60 -2.77 9.85 -16.20
CA GLU A 60 -2.18 10.37 -14.96
C GLU A 60 -1.64 9.22 -14.11
N ASN A 61 -0.35 9.26 -13.80
CA ASN A 61 0.26 8.32 -12.86
C ASN A 61 -0.03 8.76 -11.41
N LYS A 62 -1.31 8.72 -11.03
CA LYS A 62 -1.77 9.02 -9.67
C LYS A 62 -2.75 7.97 -9.21
N LEU A 63 -2.47 7.39 -8.05
CA LEU A 63 -3.32 6.42 -7.39
C LEU A 63 -4.06 7.11 -6.24
N HIS A 64 -5.39 7.11 -6.29
CA HIS A 64 -6.23 7.60 -5.20
C HIS A 64 -6.69 6.41 -4.36
N LEU A 65 -6.29 6.35 -3.10
CA LEU A 65 -6.65 5.31 -2.15
C LEU A 65 -7.53 5.92 -1.06
N ARG A 66 -8.77 5.45 -0.92
CA ARG A 66 -9.69 5.88 0.12
C ARG A 66 -9.85 4.80 1.16
N ILE A 67 -9.68 5.18 2.42
CA ILE A 67 -9.80 4.30 3.59
C ILE A 67 -10.84 4.90 4.54
N GLU A 68 -11.69 4.03 5.08
CA GLU A 68 -12.66 4.31 6.12
C GLU A 68 -12.58 3.23 7.20
N THR A 69 -12.45 3.63 8.45
CA THR A 69 -12.24 2.77 9.62
C THR A 69 -13.33 2.99 10.67
N LYS A 70 -13.47 2.03 11.60
CA LYS A 70 -14.45 2.10 12.70
C LYS A 70 -14.00 3.07 13.79
N GLU A 71 -12.87 2.76 14.42
CA GLU A 71 -12.35 3.51 15.57
C GLU A 71 -10.91 4.00 15.37
N MET A 72 -10.06 3.21 14.70
CA MET A 72 -8.68 3.59 14.41
C MET A 72 -8.57 4.73 13.39
N SER A 73 -7.43 5.42 13.33
CA SER A 73 -7.21 6.42 12.28
C SER A 73 -7.00 5.75 10.91
N ALA A 74 -7.43 6.42 9.84
CA ALA A 74 -7.17 5.98 8.47
C ALA A 74 -5.66 5.98 8.14
N VAL A 75 -4.88 6.83 8.83
CA VAL A 75 -3.41 6.89 8.69
C VAL A 75 -2.76 5.65 9.29
N ASP A 76 -3.20 5.21 10.47
CA ASP A 76 -2.67 4.00 11.10
C ASP A 76 -3.08 2.75 10.32
N ALA A 77 -4.29 2.72 9.76
CA ALA A 77 -4.72 1.63 8.88
C ALA A 77 -3.84 1.55 7.62
N LEU A 78 -3.48 2.70 7.03
CA LEU A 78 -2.55 2.74 5.91
C LEU A 78 -1.14 2.28 6.32
N ARG A 79 -0.64 2.74 7.47
CA ARG A 79 0.69 2.36 7.96
C ARG A 79 0.79 0.85 8.18
N GLY A 80 -0.18 0.27 8.88
CA GLY A 80 -0.25 -1.18 9.09
C GLY A 80 -0.32 -1.95 7.78
N GLY A 81 -1.16 -1.51 6.83
CA GLY A 81 -1.25 -2.16 5.52
C GLY A 81 0.04 -2.10 4.69
N LEU A 82 0.84 -1.03 4.82
CA LEU A 82 2.16 -0.93 4.18
C LEU A 82 3.19 -1.86 4.84
N GLU A 83 3.17 -1.95 6.17
CA GLU A 83 4.04 -2.85 6.93
C GLU A 83 3.73 -4.32 6.63
N ASP A 84 2.45 -4.68 6.59
CA ASP A 84 2.00 -6.02 6.19
C ASP A 84 2.43 -6.37 4.76
N LEU A 85 2.36 -5.40 3.83
CA LEU A 85 2.80 -5.60 2.45
C LEU A 85 4.31 -5.85 2.36
N TYR A 86 5.09 -5.08 3.13
CA TYR A 86 6.53 -5.24 3.21
C TYR A 86 6.88 -6.63 3.77
N ASN A 87 6.34 -6.98 4.94
CA ASN A 87 6.61 -8.25 5.61
C ASN A 87 6.22 -9.46 4.75
N MET A 88 5.08 -9.38 4.04
CA MET A 88 4.67 -10.42 3.11
C MET A 88 5.65 -10.55 1.93
N SER A 89 6.16 -9.44 1.40
CA SER A 89 7.12 -9.46 0.30
C SER A 89 8.45 -10.07 0.71
N GLU A 90 8.96 -9.71 1.89
CA GLU A 90 10.18 -10.28 2.47
C GLU A 90 10.04 -11.79 2.68
N HIS A 91 8.93 -12.23 3.27
CA HIS A 91 8.70 -13.65 3.50
C HIS A 91 8.60 -14.48 2.21
N ILE A 92 7.97 -13.92 1.16
CA ILE A 92 7.92 -14.55 -0.16
C ILE A 92 9.32 -14.67 -0.75
N LEU A 93 10.14 -13.62 -0.64
CA LEU A 93 11.51 -13.62 -1.16
C LEU A 93 12.38 -14.66 -0.46
N GLU A 94 12.38 -14.68 0.87
CA GLU A 94 13.14 -15.65 1.68
C GLU A 94 12.75 -17.09 1.35
N THR A 95 11.45 -17.37 1.28
CA THR A 95 10.93 -18.70 0.94
C THR A 95 11.35 -19.13 -0.47
N PHE A 96 11.30 -18.19 -1.42
CA PHE A 96 11.71 -18.45 -2.79
C PHE A 96 13.22 -18.72 -2.90
N GLU A 97 14.04 -17.90 -2.25
CA GLU A 97 15.50 -18.06 -2.25
C GLU A 97 15.93 -19.38 -1.63
N THR A 98 15.29 -19.78 -0.52
CA THR A 98 15.50 -21.08 0.13
C THR A 98 15.17 -22.23 -0.83
N ALA A 99 13.98 -22.21 -1.44
CA ALA A 99 13.57 -23.25 -2.39
C ALA A 99 14.49 -23.34 -3.62
N VAL A 100 15.01 -22.20 -4.09
CA VAL A 100 15.97 -22.16 -5.21
C VAL A 100 17.33 -22.73 -4.80
N ALA A 101 17.80 -22.46 -3.57
CA ALA A 101 19.06 -23.00 -3.05
C ALA A 101 18.98 -24.52 -2.88
N ASP A 102 17.88 -25.02 -2.32
CA ASP A 102 17.62 -26.46 -2.15
C ASP A 102 17.61 -27.17 -3.51
N TYR A 103 16.88 -26.62 -4.49
CA TYR A 103 16.82 -27.18 -5.84
C TYR A 103 18.21 -27.25 -6.51
N LYS A 104 19.01 -26.18 -6.41
CA LYS A 104 20.37 -26.16 -6.99
C LYS A 104 21.28 -27.21 -6.35
N THR A 105 21.17 -27.40 -5.04
CA THR A 105 21.96 -28.41 -4.31
C THR A 105 21.59 -29.82 -4.78
N SER A 106 20.29 -30.14 -4.90
CA SER A 106 19.84 -31.45 -5.38
C SER A 106 20.18 -31.74 -6.85
N GLN A 107 20.45 -30.73 -7.67
CA GLN A 107 20.92 -30.91 -9.05
C GLN A 107 22.45 -31.14 -9.14
N MET A 108 23.23 -30.67 -8.16
CA MET A 108 24.68 -30.89 -8.12
C MET A 108 25.06 -32.27 -7.57
N GLU A 109 24.16 -32.89 -6.80
CA GLU A 109 24.32 -34.24 -6.25
C GLU A 109 23.90 -35.36 -7.23
N GLN A 110 23.38 -34.99 -8.42
CA GLN A 110 23.04 -35.90 -9.53
C GLN A 110 24.12 -35.89 -10.61
#